data_AF-A0A956LDU3-F1
#
_entry.id   AF-A0A956LDU3-F1
#
_cell.length_a   1.000
_cell.length_b   1.000
_cell.length_c   1.000
_cell.angle_alpha   90.00
_cell.angle_beta   90.00
_cell.angle_gamma   90.00
#
_symmetry.space_group_name_H-M   'P 1'
#
loop_
_entity.id
_entity.type
_entity.pdbx_description
1 polymer ?
#
loop_
_entity_poly.entity_id
_entity_poly.type
_entity_poly.pdbx_seq_one_letter_code
_entity_poly.pdbx_strand_id
1 'polypeptide(L)'
;MSKVEELVAALHEEGALDSEGSFTLDSERAREKLRQYQLARPHEYVLLLVQAAVLRGATKIRFDIDADDVRMNFDGAPFTREDFADLYSAMFVERASRAVQARQELALAVNAAMALNPRYIRVFSGDTTSRVFLELRPNRPDKLDEVKPI
;
A
#
# COMPACT_ATOMS: atom_id res chain seq x y z
N MET A 1 -3.64 -34.84 30.59
CA MET A 1 -4.17 -33.70 29.80
C MET A 1 -5.39 -33.16 30.51
N SER A 2 -5.57 -31.85 30.48
CA SER A 2 -6.62 -31.14 31.22
C SER A 2 -7.97 -31.29 30.48
N LYS A 3 -9.08 -31.42 31.22
CA LYS A 3 -10.45 -31.38 30.66
C LYS A 3 -10.71 -30.14 29.79
N VAL A 4 -9.99 -29.06 30.06
CA VAL A 4 -10.08 -27.81 29.27
C VAL A 4 -9.48 -28.01 27.87
N GLU A 5 -8.39 -28.77 27.74
CA GLU A 5 -7.75 -29.05 26.46
C GLU A 5 -8.62 -29.96 25.59
N GLU A 6 -9.27 -30.96 26.20
CA GLU A 6 -10.23 -31.84 25.51
C GLU A 6 -11.46 -31.07 25.01
N LEU A 7 -11.99 -30.14 25.82
CA LEU A 7 -13.12 -29.31 25.44
C LEU A 7 -12.76 -28.35 24.28
N VAL A 8 -11.57 -27.74 24.31
CA VAL A 8 -11.11 -26.85 23.24
C VAL A 8 -10.88 -27.61 21.94
N ALA A 9 -10.34 -28.84 22.00
CA ALA A 9 -10.16 -29.69 20.83
C ALA A 9 -11.50 -30.08 20.19
N ALA A 10 -12.48 -30.49 21.00
CA ALA A 10 -13.82 -30.86 20.51
C ALA A 10 -14.54 -29.67 19.84
N LEU A 11 -14.43 -28.47 20.42
CA LEU A 11 -15.03 -27.25 19.85
C LEU A 11 -14.32 -26.81 18.56
N HIS A 12 -13.03 -27.11 18.40
CA HIS A 12 -12.30 -26.82 17.16
C HIS A 12 -12.65 -27.79 16.04
N GLU A 13 -12.89 -29.07 16.35
CA GLU A 13 -13.36 -30.06 15.37
C GLU A 13 -14.79 -29.79 14.88
N GLU A 14 -15.67 -29.24 15.72
CA GLU A 14 -17.05 -28.86 15.34
C GLU A 14 -17.12 -27.53 14.55
N GLY A 15 -16.06 -26.72 14.58
CA GLY A 15 -15.99 -25.44 13.89
C GLY A 15 -15.68 -25.60 12.40
N ALA A 16 -16.70 -25.79 11.57
CA ALA A 16 -16.56 -25.63 10.12
C ALA A 16 -16.44 -24.14 9.77
N LEU A 17 -15.40 -23.78 9.02
CA LEU A 17 -15.18 -22.40 8.58
C LEU A 17 -16.29 -22.02 7.57
N ASP A 18 -17.30 -21.27 8.05
CA ASP A 18 -18.55 -20.99 7.34
C ASP A 18 -18.36 -20.10 6.10
N SER A 19 -17.42 -19.15 6.14
CA SER A 19 -16.94 -18.40 4.97
C SER A 19 -15.69 -17.58 5.31
N GLU A 20 -14.76 -17.48 4.35
CA GLU A 20 -13.81 -16.35 4.28
C GLU A 20 -14.46 -15.24 3.47
N GLY A 21 -14.51 -14.03 4.02
CA GLY A 21 -15.05 -12.85 3.35
C GLY A 21 -13.99 -11.78 3.19
N SER A 22 -13.85 -11.21 1.99
CA SER A 22 -13.11 -9.97 1.79
C SER A 22 -14.07 -8.79 1.88
N PHE A 23 -13.75 -7.78 2.68
CA PHE A 23 -14.50 -6.52 2.67
C PHE A 23 -14.20 -5.75 1.38
N THR A 24 -15.22 -5.54 0.55
CA THR A 24 -15.13 -4.59 -0.56
C THR A 24 -15.24 -3.18 0.01
N LEU A 25 -14.14 -2.43 -0.09
CA LEU A 25 -14.04 -1.08 0.44
C LEU A 25 -14.28 -0.05 -0.69
N ASP A 26 -15.21 0.88 -0.47
CA ASP A 26 -15.39 2.05 -1.34
C ASP A 26 -14.13 2.93 -1.24
N SER A 27 -13.38 3.02 -2.34
CA SER A 27 -12.08 3.69 -2.37
C SER A 27 -12.17 5.19 -2.11
N GLU A 28 -13.25 5.86 -2.53
CA GLU A 28 -13.46 7.29 -2.29
C GLU A 28 -13.75 7.54 -0.81
N ARG A 29 -14.64 6.74 -0.20
CA ARG A 29 -14.95 6.84 1.23
C ARG A 29 -13.75 6.47 2.10
N ALA A 30 -13.02 5.43 1.74
CA ALA A 30 -11.80 5.03 2.42
C ALA A 30 -10.79 6.18 2.44
N ARG A 31 -10.53 6.75 1.27
CA ARG A 31 -9.64 7.89 1.13
C ARG A 31 -10.08 9.08 1.98
N GLU A 32 -11.37 9.42 1.97
CA GLU A 32 -11.90 10.52 2.78
C GLU A 32 -11.60 10.29 4.27
N LYS A 33 -11.89 9.08 4.77
CA LYS A 33 -11.66 8.71 6.17
C LYS A 33 -10.18 8.66 6.53
N LEU A 34 -9.35 8.05 5.70
CA LEU A 34 -7.90 7.93 5.93
C LEU A 34 -7.18 9.29 5.92
N ARG A 35 -7.74 10.28 5.21
CA ARG A 35 -7.27 11.67 5.26
C ARG A 35 -7.73 12.42 6.50
N GLN A 36 -8.94 12.13 6.99
CA GLN A 36 -9.46 12.68 8.24
C GLN A 36 -8.69 12.14 9.46
N TYR A 37 -8.29 10.87 9.43
CA TYR A 37 -7.56 10.19 10.51
C TYR A 37 -6.11 9.92 10.10
N GLN A 38 -5.27 10.96 10.23
CA GLN A 38 -3.86 10.90 9.84
C GLN A 38 -3.02 10.04 10.79
N LEU A 39 -1.94 9.47 10.24
CA LEU A 39 -0.89 8.82 11.04
C LEU A 39 -0.27 9.82 12.02
N ALA A 40 0.01 9.38 13.24
CA ALA A 40 0.56 10.23 14.31
C ALA A 40 1.90 10.90 13.94
N ARG A 41 2.63 10.35 12.96
CA ARG A 41 3.92 10.86 12.48
C ARG A 41 4.01 10.79 10.96
N PRO A 42 3.46 11.79 10.23
CA PRO A 42 3.43 11.81 8.77
C PRO A 42 4.82 11.69 8.11
N HIS A 43 5.87 12.22 8.75
CA HIS A 43 7.24 12.16 8.26
C HIS A 43 7.84 10.75 8.19
N GLU A 44 7.23 9.75 8.84
CA GLU A 44 7.67 8.36 8.75
C GLU A 44 7.38 7.73 7.38
N TYR A 45 6.70 8.45 6.47
CA TYR A 45 6.45 8.01 5.08
C TYR A 45 7.71 7.53 4.37
N VAL A 46 8.86 8.16 4.62
CA VAL A 46 10.14 7.80 3.97
C VAL A 46 10.54 6.36 4.32
N LEU A 47 10.36 5.95 5.58
CA LEU A 47 10.66 4.59 6.03
C LEU A 47 9.72 3.58 5.39
N LEU A 48 8.45 3.93 5.23
CA LEU A 48 7.44 3.09 4.58
C LEU A 48 7.75 2.90 3.08
N LEU A 49 8.22 3.96 2.39
CA LEU A 49 8.69 3.86 1.01
C LEU A 49 9.91 2.93 0.89
N VAL A 50 10.87 3.02 1.81
CA VAL A 50 12.05 2.13 1.84
C VAL A 50 11.61 0.69 2.07
N GLN A 51 10.70 0.43 3.01
CA GLN A 51 10.17 -0.90 3.26
C GLN A 51 9.46 -1.48 2.02
N ALA A 52 8.62 -0.68 1.35
CA ALA A 52 7.97 -1.08 0.11
C ALA A 52 8.98 -1.51 -0.96
N ALA A 53 10.05 -0.72 -1.16
CA ALA A 53 11.12 -1.06 -2.10
C ALA A 53 11.89 -2.34 -1.72
N VAL A 54 12.24 -2.50 -0.44
CA VAL A 54 12.92 -3.72 0.06
C VAL A 54 12.03 -4.95 -0.11
N LEU A 55 10.72 -4.83 0.14
CA LEU A 55 9.77 -5.92 -0.05
C LEU A 55 9.64 -6.31 -1.53
N ARG A 56 9.75 -5.34 -2.44
CA ARG A 56 9.89 -5.55 -3.90
C ARG A 56 11.26 -6.05 -4.35
N GLY A 57 12.20 -6.27 -3.43
CA GLY A 57 13.52 -6.83 -3.73
C GLY A 57 14.51 -5.82 -4.32
N ALA A 58 14.32 -4.53 -4.03
CA ALA A 58 15.29 -3.51 -4.43
C ALA A 58 16.70 -3.83 -3.90
N THR A 59 17.70 -3.73 -4.77
CA THR A 59 19.12 -3.78 -4.39
C THR A 59 19.72 -2.38 -4.26
N LYS A 60 19.07 -1.39 -4.87
CA LYS A 60 19.47 0.01 -4.84
C LYS A 60 18.27 0.91 -4.65
N ILE A 61 18.37 1.81 -3.69
CA ILE A 61 17.40 2.88 -3.46
C ILE A 61 18.14 4.21 -3.55
N ARG A 62 17.63 5.14 -4.35
CA ARG A 62 18.16 6.50 -4.48
C ARG A 62 17.11 7.50 -4.03
N PHE A 63 17.52 8.42 -3.17
CA PHE A 63 16.78 9.63 -2.86
C PHE A 63 17.48 10.83 -3.50
N ASP A 64 16.73 11.59 -4.27
CA ASP A 64 17.12 12.91 -4.75
C ASP A 64 16.20 13.91 -4.04
N ILE A 65 16.77 14.79 -3.22
CA ILE A 65 16.04 15.77 -2.42
C ILE A 65 16.53 17.16 -2.83
N ASP A 66 15.59 18.01 -3.25
CA ASP A 66 15.84 19.43 -3.44
C ASP A 66 14.99 20.26 -2.46
N ALA A 67 14.82 21.56 -2.72
CA ALA A 67 14.21 22.48 -1.77
C ALA A 67 12.74 22.17 -1.45
N ASP A 68 11.99 21.61 -2.41
CA ASP A 68 10.56 21.34 -2.27
C ASP A 68 10.12 19.96 -2.81
N ASP A 69 10.99 19.24 -3.51
CA ASP A 69 10.75 17.90 -3.99
C ASP A 69 11.57 16.84 -3.24
N VAL A 70 10.91 15.71 -2.95
CA VAL A 70 11.56 14.45 -2.58
C VAL A 70 11.26 13.42 -3.65
N ARG A 71 12.29 12.86 -4.27
CA ARG A 71 12.16 11.83 -5.30
C ARG A 71 12.88 10.57 -4.84
N MET A 72 12.15 9.45 -4.81
CA MET A 72 12.70 8.13 -4.54
C MET A 72 12.61 7.25 -5.78
N ASN A 73 13.70 6.56 -6.10
CA ASN A 73 13.77 5.57 -7.17
C ASN A 73 14.38 4.27 -6.63
N PHE A 74 13.91 3.12 -7.10
CA PHE A 74 14.48 1.82 -6.75
C PHE A 74 14.40 0.83 -7.92
N ASP A 75 15.20 -0.23 -7.88
CA ASP A 75 15.41 -1.22 -8.97
C ASP A 75 14.72 -2.58 -8.73
N GLY A 76 13.79 -2.64 -7.80
CA GLY A 76 13.01 -3.82 -7.45
C GLY A 76 11.85 -4.07 -8.42
N ALA A 77 11.06 -5.11 -8.14
CA ALA A 77 9.89 -5.45 -8.93
C ALA A 77 8.87 -4.28 -8.98
N PRO A 78 8.32 -3.96 -10.17
CA PRO A 78 7.38 -2.85 -10.30
C PRO A 78 6.04 -3.16 -9.62
N PHE A 79 5.37 -2.11 -9.17
CA PHE A 79 3.94 -2.09 -8.89
C PHE A 79 3.13 -2.03 -10.20
N THR A 80 2.03 -2.77 -10.25
CA THR A 80 1.14 -2.85 -11.41
C THR A 80 -0.03 -1.86 -11.31
N ARG A 81 -0.86 -1.81 -12.35
CA ARG A 81 -2.11 -1.03 -12.32
C ARG A 81 -3.05 -1.51 -11.23
N GLU A 82 -3.14 -2.83 -11.08
CA GLU A 82 -3.97 -3.48 -10.06
C GLU A 82 -3.49 -3.09 -8.67
N ASP A 83 -2.17 -3.09 -8.41
CA ASP A 83 -1.60 -2.64 -7.14
C ASP A 83 -2.07 -1.23 -6.75
N PHE A 84 -2.19 -0.32 -7.71
CA PHE A 84 -2.68 1.04 -7.47
C PHE A 84 -4.21 1.16 -7.40
N ALA A 85 -4.96 0.31 -8.12
CA ALA A 85 -6.42 0.36 -8.13
C ALA A 85 -7.02 0.11 -6.73
N ASP A 86 -6.50 -0.86 -5.98
CA ASP A 86 -6.92 -1.13 -4.58
C ASP A 86 -5.89 -0.62 -3.55
N LEU A 87 -5.20 0.49 -3.84
CA LEU A 87 -4.17 1.05 -2.95
C LEU A 87 -4.70 1.23 -1.51
N TYR A 88 -5.90 1.78 -1.34
CA TYR A 88 -6.47 2.00 0.00
C TYR A 88 -6.93 0.72 0.67
N SER A 89 -7.55 -0.19 -0.09
CA SER A 89 -8.00 -1.49 0.41
C SER A 89 -6.83 -2.34 0.90
N ALA A 90 -5.66 -2.22 0.25
CA ALA A 90 -4.46 -2.96 0.61
C ALA A 90 -4.11 -2.82 2.10
N MET A 91 -4.32 -1.65 2.71
CA MET A 91 -4.04 -1.40 4.14
C MET A 91 -4.79 -2.31 5.11
N PHE A 92 -5.88 -2.94 4.67
CA PHE A 92 -6.74 -3.78 5.49
C PHE A 92 -6.67 -5.27 5.15
N VAL A 93 -5.88 -5.65 4.16
CA VAL A 93 -5.71 -7.05 3.75
C VAL A 93 -4.74 -7.78 4.70
N GLU A 94 -4.89 -9.10 4.84
CA GLU A 94 -3.93 -9.91 5.57
C GLU A 94 -2.55 -9.92 4.88
N ARG A 95 -1.47 -9.95 5.66
CA ARG A 95 -0.07 -9.92 5.19
C ARG A 95 0.43 -11.24 4.61
N ALA A 96 -0.33 -11.81 3.67
CA ALA A 96 -0.12 -13.17 3.14
C ALA A 96 1.14 -13.34 2.26
N SER A 97 1.67 -12.26 1.67
CA SER A 97 2.88 -12.34 0.82
C SER A 97 3.72 -11.06 0.88
N ARG A 98 4.98 -11.15 0.45
CA ARG A 98 5.87 -9.97 0.32
C ARG A 98 5.29 -8.92 -0.63
N ALA A 99 4.63 -9.32 -1.71
CA ALA A 99 4.01 -8.39 -2.66
C ALA A 99 2.84 -7.64 -2.02
N VAL A 100 1.98 -8.35 -1.26
CA VAL A 100 0.87 -7.74 -0.52
C VAL A 100 1.39 -6.78 0.55
N GLN A 101 2.42 -7.18 1.30
CA GLN A 101 3.07 -6.31 2.28
C GLN A 101 3.69 -5.07 1.60
N ALA A 102 4.35 -5.22 0.45
CA ALA A 102 4.92 -4.08 -0.27
C ALA A 102 3.85 -3.07 -0.67
N ARG A 103 2.69 -3.56 -1.11
CA ARG A 103 1.52 -2.75 -1.47
C ARG A 103 0.96 -2.01 -0.25
N GLN A 104 0.92 -2.66 0.91
CA GLN A 104 0.52 -2.04 2.17
C GLN A 104 1.46 -0.92 2.60
N GLU A 105 2.76 -1.17 2.58
CA GLU A 105 3.74 -0.15 2.96
C GLU A 105 3.68 1.04 2.02
N LEU A 106 3.49 0.82 0.71
CA LEU A 106 3.27 1.88 -0.24
C LEU A 106 1.99 2.68 0.07
N ALA A 107 0.88 2.01 0.34
CA ALA A 107 -0.38 2.66 0.67
C ALA A 107 -0.28 3.52 1.93
N LEU A 108 0.35 2.99 2.98
CA LEU A 108 0.62 3.72 4.22
C LEU A 108 1.56 4.91 3.98
N ALA A 109 2.62 4.72 3.19
CA ALA A 109 3.57 5.78 2.85
C ALA A 109 2.87 6.93 2.12
N VAL A 110 2.08 6.60 1.10
CA VAL A 110 1.31 7.57 0.33
C VAL A 110 0.33 8.31 1.23
N ASN A 111 -0.42 7.59 2.09
CA ASN A 111 -1.37 8.21 3.00
C ASN A 111 -0.66 9.15 4.01
N ALA A 112 0.47 8.72 4.56
CA ALA A 112 1.30 9.52 5.46
C ALA A 112 1.86 10.78 4.76
N ALA A 113 2.38 10.64 3.54
CA ALA A 113 2.89 11.76 2.77
C ALA A 113 1.78 12.75 2.40
N MET A 114 0.57 12.27 2.08
CA MET A 114 -0.58 13.13 1.80
C MET A 114 -0.99 13.98 3.01
N ALA A 115 -0.75 13.51 4.24
CA ALA A 115 -1.00 14.27 5.46
C ALA A 115 -0.11 15.52 5.60
N LEU A 116 1.06 15.55 4.94
CA LEU A 116 1.93 16.73 4.85
C LEU A 116 1.40 17.79 3.87
N ASN A 117 0.24 17.55 3.25
CA ASN A 117 -0.41 18.44 2.29
C ASN A 117 0.50 18.86 1.10
N PRO A 118 1.17 17.91 0.41
CA PRO A 118 2.01 18.23 -0.74
C PRO A 118 1.17 18.71 -1.92
N ARG A 119 1.78 19.43 -2.88
CA ARG A 119 1.10 19.85 -4.10
C ARG A 119 0.60 18.67 -4.94
N TYR A 120 1.39 17.60 -4.97
CA TYR A 120 1.06 16.31 -5.56
C TYR A 120 1.98 15.23 -4.99
N ILE A 121 1.54 13.98 -5.09
CA ILE A 121 2.42 12.80 -5.08
C ILE A 121 2.29 12.15 -6.45
N ARG A 122 3.42 11.77 -7.03
CA ARG A 122 3.49 11.10 -8.34
C ARG A 122 4.27 9.80 -8.19
N VAL A 123 3.67 8.70 -8.61
CA VAL A 123 4.32 7.39 -8.63
C VAL A 123 4.36 6.91 -10.07
N PHE A 124 5.57 6.60 -10.54
CA PHE A 124 5.80 5.92 -11.80
C PHE A 124 6.32 4.53 -11.48
N SER A 125 5.70 3.51 -12.07
CA SER A 125 6.10 2.13 -11.87
C SER A 125 5.91 1.36 -13.15
N GLY A 126 6.84 0.47 -13.46
CA GLY A 126 6.75 -0.34 -14.66
C GLY A 126 8.09 -0.81 -15.17
N ASP A 127 8.02 -1.67 -16.18
CA ASP A 127 9.16 -2.23 -16.87
C ASP A 127 9.16 -1.79 -18.35
N THR A 128 9.74 -2.61 -19.22
CA THR A 128 9.76 -2.40 -20.67
C THR A 128 8.43 -2.72 -21.34
N THR A 129 7.52 -3.42 -20.66
CA THR A 129 6.28 -3.97 -21.22
C THR A 129 5.07 -3.16 -20.76
N SER A 130 5.03 -2.77 -19.49
CA SER A 130 3.92 -1.99 -18.92
C SER A 130 4.44 -0.91 -17.98
N ARG A 131 3.89 0.29 -18.11
CA ARG A 131 4.14 1.40 -17.18
C ARG A 131 2.83 2.01 -16.73
N VAL A 132 2.79 2.32 -15.44
CA VAL A 132 1.64 2.90 -14.76
C VAL A 132 2.07 4.18 -14.07
N PHE A 133 1.18 5.15 -14.11
CA PHE A 133 1.35 6.45 -13.49
C PHE A 133 0.17 6.73 -12.56
N LEU A 134 0.49 7.04 -11.30
CA LEU A 134 -0.47 7.46 -10.30
C LEU A 134 -0.15 8.90 -9.87
N GLU A 135 -1.11 9.81 -10.01
CA GLU A 135 -1.06 11.16 -9.45
C GLU A 135 -2.12 11.34 -8.37
N LEU A 136 -1.67 11.78 -7.20
CA LEU A 136 -2.50 12.04 -6.04
C LEU A 136 -2.39 13.52 -5.67
N ARG A 137 -3.52 14.13 -5.34
CA ARG A 137 -3.57 15.53 -4.88
C ARG A 137 -4.47 15.69 -3.65
N PRO A 138 -4.24 16.71 -2.81
CA PRO A 138 -5.08 16.96 -1.65
C PRO A 138 -6.56 17.20 -2.01
N ASN A 139 -6.84 17.92 -3.09
CA ASN A 139 -8.19 18.39 -3.39
C ASN A 139 -8.72 17.93 -4.77
N ARG A 140 -8.20 16.83 -5.32
CA ARG A 140 -8.66 16.27 -6.59
C ARG A 140 -8.69 14.73 -6.54
N PRO A 141 -9.60 14.08 -7.28
CA PRO A 141 -9.60 12.62 -7.43
C PRO A 141 -8.23 12.08 -7.86
N ASP A 142 -7.95 10.84 -7.48
CA ASP A 142 -6.72 10.16 -7.86
C ASP A 142 -6.75 9.83 -9.34
N LYS A 143 -5.63 10.06 -10.03
CA LYS A 143 -5.51 9.81 -11.46
C LYS A 143 -4.58 8.63 -11.67
N LEU A 144 -5.09 7.56 -12.27
CA LEU A 144 -4.35 6.36 -12.63
C LEU A 144 -4.37 6.19 -14.16
N ASP A 145 -3.20 6.31 -14.78
CA ASP A 145 -3.03 6.20 -16.24
C ASP A 145 -2.01 5.08 -16.57
N GLU A 146 -2.18 4.47 -17.74
CA GLU A 146 -1.13 3.63 -18.35
C GLU A 146 -0.27 4.50 -19.30
N VAL A 147 1.05 4.33 -19.22
CA VAL A 147 2.01 5.08 -20.02
C VAL A 147 2.64 4.12 -21.04
N LYS A 148 2.66 4.50 -22.32
CA LYS A 148 3.29 3.67 -23.37
C LYS A 148 4.79 3.52 -23.10
N PRO A 149 5.37 2.32 -23.30
CA PRO A 149 6.82 2.16 -23.34
C PRO A 149 7.42 3.02 -24.46
N ILE A 150 8.61 3.59 -24.24
CA ILE A 150 9.40 4.30 -25.26
C ILE A 150 10.23 3.28 -26.00
#